data_AF-A0A1S4B2S4-F1
#
_entry.id   AF-A0A1S4B2S4-F1
#
_cell.length_a   1.000
_cell.length_b   1.000
_cell.length_c   1.000
_cell.angle_alpha   90.00
_cell.angle_beta   90.00
_cell.angle_gamma   90.00
#
_symmetry.space_group_name_H-M   'P 1'
#
loop_
_entity.id
_entity.type
_entity.pdbx_description
1 polymer ?
#
loop_
_entity_poly.entity_id
_entity_poly.type
_entity_poly.pdbx_seq_one_letter_code
_entity_poly.pdbx_strand_id
1 'polypeptide(L)'
;MTNENQTNGSVAGTGATVTSVAASSSRSTPAHAMAPAEKPGKFSGIDFKRWQMKMLFYLTTLSLQRFIKEDPPVMAENTPDDERLVVTEAWKHSDFLCKNYILSCLEDGLYNVYSVMETSKALWNALEKKYKTEDAGLKKFVAARFLDFKMIDTRSVITQVQELQVIVHDLLAEGMVINEAFQVAAFIEKLPPLWKDFKNYLKHKRKEMTLEDLIVRLRIK
;
A
#
# COMPACT_ATOMS: atom_id res chain seq x y z
N MET A 1 34.97 41.46 89.02
CA MET A 1 34.05 41.57 87.87
C MET A 1 33.91 40.15 87.32
N THR A 2 33.13 39.19 87.87
CA THR A 2 31.67 39.12 88.19
C THR A 2 30.81 39.58 87.01
N ASN A 3 29.74 38.92 86.53
CA ASN A 3 29.01 37.68 86.87
C ASN A 3 28.02 37.36 85.71
N GLU A 4 27.60 36.09 85.62
CA GLU A 4 26.23 35.54 85.40
C GLU A 4 25.31 35.90 84.19
N ASN A 5 24.90 34.82 83.50
CA ASN A 5 23.52 34.35 83.17
C ASN A 5 22.32 35.34 83.17
N GLN A 6 21.47 35.29 82.13
CA GLN A 6 20.13 34.63 82.16
C GLN A 6 19.29 34.78 80.86
N THR A 7 18.82 33.62 80.37
CA THR A 7 17.49 33.22 79.84
C THR A 7 16.46 34.22 79.28
N ASN A 8 15.91 33.86 78.10
CA ASN A 8 14.48 33.68 77.74
C ASN A 8 14.38 33.55 76.20
N GLY A 9 13.53 32.79 75.52
CA GLY A 9 12.40 31.95 75.84
C GLY A 9 11.80 31.44 74.50
N SER A 10 11.22 30.24 74.54
CA SER A 10 10.50 29.45 73.51
C SER A 10 9.66 30.21 72.47
N VAL A 11 9.56 29.71 71.22
CA VAL A 11 8.29 29.26 70.58
C VAL A 11 8.58 28.25 69.45
N ALA A 12 7.75 27.21 69.40
CA ALA A 12 7.74 26.06 68.49
C ALA A 12 7.54 26.40 67.00
N GLY A 13 8.24 25.68 66.11
CA GLY A 13 8.04 25.69 64.66
C GLY A 13 7.48 24.35 64.17
N THR A 14 6.18 24.32 63.90
CA THR A 14 5.45 23.21 63.27
C THR A 14 5.75 23.17 61.77
N GLY A 15 6.05 21.98 61.25
CA GLY A 15 6.33 21.74 59.84
C GLY A 15 5.11 21.95 58.95
N ALA A 16 5.34 22.60 57.80
CA ALA A 16 4.40 22.66 56.69
C ALA A 16 5.10 22.14 55.43
N THR A 17 4.63 20.99 54.94
CA THR A 17 5.06 20.35 53.70
C THR A 17 4.54 21.14 52.50
N VAL A 18 5.43 21.64 51.64
CA VAL A 18 5.07 22.28 50.38
C VAL A 18 5.01 21.19 49.30
N THR A 19 3.80 20.79 48.92
CA THR A 19 3.56 19.90 47.78
C THR A 19 3.54 20.74 46.50
N SER A 20 4.56 20.58 45.64
CA SER A 20 4.58 21.21 44.32
C SER A 20 3.71 20.42 43.34
N VAL A 21 2.70 21.09 42.78
CA VAL A 21 1.88 20.57 41.68
C VAL A 21 2.67 20.66 40.38
N ALA A 22 3.03 19.50 39.81
CA ALA A 22 3.65 19.42 38.49
C ALA A 22 2.59 19.68 37.41
N ALA A 23 2.78 20.73 36.60
CA ALA A 23 1.98 21.01 35.43
C ALA A 23 2.30 20.00 34.32
N SER A 24 1.32 19.17 33.96
CA SER A 24 1.40 18.22 32.85
C SER A 24 1.43 18.95 31.52
N SER A 25 2.62 19.17 30.97
CA SER A 25 2.80 19.69 29.62
C SER A 25 2.49 18.58 28.62
N SER A 26 1.36 18.69 27.91
CA SER A 26 0.98 17.80 26.82
C SER A 26 1.95 17.97 25.66
N ARG A 27 2.93 17.06 25.58
CA ARG A 27 3.90 16.99 24.49
C ARG A 27 3.19 16.49 23.24
N SER A 28 2.78 17.39 22.36
CA SER A 28 2.45 17.03 20.97
C SER A 28 3.72 16.48 20.31
N THR A 29 3.68 15.20 19.93
CA THR A 29 4.73 14.61 19.11
C THR A 29 4.76 15.32 17.76
N PRO A 30 5.93 15.77 17.28
CA PRO A 30 6.05 16.25 15.91
C PRO A 30 5.71 15.08 14.98
N ALA A 31 4.81 15.29 14.02
CA ALA A 31 4.60 14.36 12.94
C ALA A 31 5.96 13.99 12.35
N HIS A 32 6.29 12.69 12.33
CA HIS A 32 7.50 12.22 11.66
C HIS A 32 7.40 12.70 10.21
N ALA A 33 8.36 13.52 9.80
CA ALA A 33 8.56 13.83 8.39
C ALA A 33 8.76 12.47 7.69
N MET A 34 7.74 12.05 6.92
CA MET A 34 7.88 10.88 6.07
C MET A 34 9.09 11.11 5.18
N ALA A 35 9.99 10.12 5.10
CA ALA A 35 11.08 10.15 4.13
C ALA A 35 10.48 10.47 2.74
N PRO A 36 11.17 11.26 1.90
CA PRO A 36 10.66 11.61 0.57
C PRO A 36 10.25 10.32 -0.15
N ALA A 37 8.99 10.22 -0.58
CA ALA A 37 8.58 9.07 -1.37
C ALA A 37 9.45 9.03 -2.63
N GLU A 38 10.06 7.87 -2.87
CA GLU A 38 10.89 7.67 -4.03
C GLU A 38 10.04 7.87 -5.29
N LYS A 39 10.53 8.73 -6.19
CA LYS A 39 9.87 9.01 -7.46
C LYS A 39 9.66 7.68 -8.21
N PRO A 40 8.45 7.40 -8.74
CA PRO A 40 8.21 6.19 -9.52
C PRO A 40 9.14 6.13 -10.73
N GLY A 41 9.54 4.91 -11.11
CA GLY A 41 10.21 4.67 -12.38
C GLY A 41 9.37 5.09 -13.58
N LYS A 42 10.01 5.19 -14.74
CA LYS A 42 9.34 5.51 -16.01
C LYS A 42 8.30 4.44 -16.36
N PHE A 43 7.12 4.88 -16.78
CA PHE A 43 6.06 4.02 -17.30
C PHE A 43 6.21 3.84 -18.80
N SER A 44 6.29 2.59 -19.22
CA SER A 44 6.42 2.16 -20.62
C SER A 44 5.10 1.67 -21.24
N GLY A 45 4.03 1.60 -20.46
CA GLY A 45 2.76 0.98 -20.86
C GLY A 45 2.50 -0.39 -20.21
N ILE A 46 3.49 -0.98 -19.53
CA ILE A 46 3.39 -2.31 -18.90
C ILE A 46 3.19 -2.15 -17.38
N ASP A 47 2.48 -3.11 -16.75
CA ASP A 47 2.24 -3.16 -15.30
C ASP A 47 1.57 -1.90 -14.72
N PHE A 48 0.60 -1.35 -15.45
CA PHE A 48 -0.06 -0.08 -15.12
C PHE A 48 -0.55 -0.01 -13.67
N LYS A 49 -1.16 -1.07 -13.10
CA LYS A 49 -1.61 -1.07 -11.69
C LYS A 49 -0.48 -0.78 -10.70
N ARG A 50 0.68 -1.44 -10.89
CA ARG A 50 1.84 -1.26 -10.01
C ARG A 50 2.39 0.15 -10.14
N TRP A 51 2.55 0.63 -11.36
CA TRP A 51 3.01 2.00 -11.60
C TRP A 51 2.02 3.03 -11.06
N GLN A 52 0.73 2.85 -11.32
CA GLN A 52 -0.35 3.72 -10.88
C GLN A 52 -0.41 3.83 -9.35
N MET A 53 -0.26 2.72 -8.63
CA MET A 53 -0.22 2.72 -7.16
C MET A 53 1.00 3.49 -6.63
N LYS A 54 2.19 3.27 -7.22
CA LYS A 54 3.40 4.04 -6.87
C LYS A 54 3.23 5.52 -7.18
N MET A 55 2.64 5.87 -8.32
CA MET A 55 2.37 7.24 -8.71
C MET A 55 1.39 7.92 -7.77
N LEU A 56 0.30 7.24 -7.42
CA LEU A 56 -0.68 7.75 -6.47
C LEU A 56 -0.02 8.05 -5.12
N PHE A 57 0.77 7.12 -4.58
CA PHE A 57 1.52 7.32 -3.35
C PHE A 57 2.46 8.52 -3.43
N TYR A 58 3.21 8.65 -4.53
CA TYR A 58 4.09 9.80 -4.78
C TYR A 58 3.32 11.13 -4.76
N LEU A 59 2.21 11.22 -5.51
CA LEU A 59 1.35 12.41 -5.51
C LEU A 59 0.73 12.71 -4.14
N THR A 60 0.40 11.69 -3.35
CA THR A 60 -0.06 11.86 -1.96
C THR A 60 1.01 12.51 -1.10
N THR A 61 2.27 12.07 -1.18
CA THR A 61 3.36 12.68 -0.39
C THR A 61 3.66 14.13 -0.80
N LEU A 62 3.36 14.50 -2.05
CA LEU A 62 3.44 15.86 -2.56
C LEU A 62 2.17 16.70 -2.26
N SER A 63 1.15 16.11 -1.62
CA SER A 63 -0.17 16.74 -1.40
C SER A 63 -0.91 17.13 -2.69
N LEU A 64 -0.67 16.42 -3.79
CA LEU A 64 -1.24 16.70 -5.11
C LEU A 64 -2.32 15.70 -5.55
N GLN A 65 -2.61 14.66 -4.75
CA GLN A 65 -3.56 13.60 -5.10
C GLN A 65 -4.98 14.08 -5.44
N ARG A 66 -5.41 15.25 -4.96
CA ARG A 66 -6.76 15.76 -5.22
C ARG A 66 -6.96 16.20 -6.67
N PHE A 67 -5.91 16.69 -7.32
CA PHE A 67 -5.97 17.25 -8.68
C PHE A 67 -6.21 16.19 -9.77
N ILE A 68 -6.03 14.91 -9.46
CA ILE A 68 -6.38 13.79 -10.35
C ILE A 68 -7.81 13.26 -10.11
N LYS A 69 -8.52 13.76 -9.09
CA LYS A 69 -9.86 13.28 -8.69
C LYS A 69 -10.94 14.36 -8.78
N GLU A 70 -10.62 15.54 -8.25
CA GLU A 70 -11.55 16.65 -8.08
C GLU A 70 -11.53 17.59 -9.28
N ASP A 71 -12.63 18.31 -9.48
CA ASP A 71 -12.72 19.40 -10.44
C ASP A 71 -12.29 20.73 -9.78
N PRO A 72 -11.92 21.75 -10.56
CA PRO A 72 -11.61 23.07 -10.02
C PRO A 72 -12.75 23.58 -9.10
N PRO A 73 -12.42 24.25 -7.98
CA PRO A 73 -13.42 24.73 -7.04
C PRO A 73 -14.38 25.72 -7.70
N VAL A 74 -15.67 25.54 -7.48
CA VAL A 74 -16.72 26.45 -7.94
C VAL A 74 -16.98 27.48 -6.83
N MET A 75 -16.59 28.74 -7.06
CA MET A 75 -16.80 29.83 -6.11
C MET A 75 -18.24 30.38 -6.19
N ALA A 76 -18.77 30.87 -5.06
CA ALA A 76 -20.09 31.48 -5.01
C ALA A 76 -20.12 32.81 -5.79
N GLU A 77 -21.27 33.18 -6.35
CA GLU A 77 -21.44 34.42 -7.12
C GLU A 77 -21.11 35.69 -6.33
N ASN A 78 -21.24 35.65 -5.01
CA ASN A 78 -21.00 36.78 -4.11
C ASN A 78 -19.53 36.89 -3.64
N THR A 79 -18.64 35.98 -4.07
CA THR A 79 -17.23 36.04 -3.70
C THR A 79 -16.55 37.21 -4.43
N PRO A 80 -15.74 38.05 -3.74
CA PRO A 80 -14.97 39.10 -4.38
C PRO A 80 -14.10 38.57 -5.53
N ASP A 81 -14.02 39.32 -6.63
CA ASP A 81 -13.27 38.89 -7.82
C ASP A 81 -11.80 38.59 -7.53
N ASP A 82 -11.16 39.41 -6.67
CA ASP A 82 -9.75 39.20 -6.28
C ASP A 82 -9.54 37.85 -5.56
N GLU A 83 -10.45 37.46 -4.68
CA GLU A 83 -10.39 36.18 -3.97
C GLU A 83 -10.62 35.01 -4.94
N ARG A 84 -11.57 35.17 -5.86
CA ARG A 84 -11.86 34.18 -6.89
C ARG A 84 -10.67 33.96 -7.84
N LEU A 85 -9.95 35.03 -8.20
CA LEU A 85 -8.73 34.96 -8.99
C LEU A 85 -7.62 34.20 -8.26
N VAL A 86 -7.35 34.55 -6.99
CA VAL A 86 -6.30 33.90 -6.18
C VAL A 86 -6.54 32.40 -6.06
N VAL A 87 -7.76 31.96 -5.76
CA VAL A 87 -8.11 30.53 -5.66
C VAL A 87 -7.92 29.82 -7.00
N THR A 88 -8.34 30.46 -8.09
CA THR A 88 -8.24 29.89 -9.45
C THR A 88 -6.79 29.72 -9.88
N GLU A 89 -5.94 30.72 -9.62
CA GLU A 89 -4.51 30.67 -9.96
C GLU A 89 -3.76 29.64 -9.11
N ALA A 90 -4.05 29.58 -7.81
CA ALA A 90 -3.47 28.56 -6.92
C ALA A 90 -3.84 27.14 -7.36
N TRP A 91 -5.09 26.93 -7.80
CA TRP A 91 -5.53 25.66 -8.37
C TRP A 91 -4.77 25.34 -9.66
N LYS A 92 -4.75 26.27 -10.63
CA LYS A 92 -4.06 26.07 -11.92
C LYS A 92 -2.59 25.76 -11.75
N HIS A 93 -1.90 26.46 -10.85
CA HIS A 93 -0.50 26.21 -10.56
C HIS A 93 -0.27 24.79 -10.00
N SER A 94 -1.10 24.39 -9.03
CA SER A 94 -0.98 23.07 -8.40
C SER A 94 -1.35 21.93 -9.35
N ASP A 95 -2.38 22.12 -10.18
CA ASP A 95 -2.75 21.19 -11.25
C ASP A 95 -1.63 21.08 -12.29
N PHE A 96 -1.03 22.21 -12.68
CA PHE A 96 0.13 22.21 -13.58
C PHE A 96 1.29 21.36 -13.01
N LEU A 97 1.62 21.53 -11.73
CA LEU A 97 2.66 20.72 -11.08
C LEU A 97 2.29 19.24 -11.07
N CYS A 98 1.08 18.89 -10.65
CA CYS A 98 0.60 17.51 -10.60
C CYS A 98 0.70 16.83 -11.97
N LYS A 99 0.22 17.51 -13.02
CA LYS A 99 0.32 17.03 -14.40
C LYS A 99 1.76 16.78 -14.81
N ASN A 100 2.66 17.71 -14.53
CA ASN A 100 4.07 17.58 -14.89
C ASN A 100 4.79 16.47 -14.11
N TYR A 101 4.43 16.22 -12.85
CA TYR A 101 4.97 15.07 -12.11
C TYR A 101 4.58 13.75 -12.77
N ILE A 102 3.30 13.60 -13.15
CA ILE A 102 2.80 12.40 -13.85
C ILE A 102 3.54 12.25 -15.19
N LEU A 103 3.55 13.31 -16.02
CA LEU A 103 4.21 13.32 -17.32
C LEU A 103 5.71 12.98 -17.19
N SER A 104 6.41 13.53 -16.19
CA SER A 104 7.84 13.27 -15.99
C SER A 104 8.16 11.80 -15.70
N CYS A 105 7.17 11.01 -15.34
CA CYS A 105 7.29 9.58 -15.07
C CYS A 105 6.78 8.72 -16.23
N LEU A 106 6.45 9.31 -17.38
CA LEU A 106 6.16 8.59 -18.61
C LEU A 106 7.44 8.48 -19.46
N GLU A 107 7.58 7.39 -20.20
CA GLU A 107 8.55 7.31 -21.30
C GLU A 107 8.20 8.30 -22.42
N ASP A 108 9.19 8.71 -23.21
CA ASP A 108 9.07 9.84 -24.15
C ASP A 108 7.95 9.66 -25.17
N GLY A 109 7.75 8.43 -25.67
CA GLY A 109 6.64 8.13 -26.58
C GLY A 109 5.27 8.37 -25.97
N LEU A 110 5.09 8.02 -24.69
CA LEU A 110 3.85 8.26 -23.95
C LEU A 110 3.73 9.73 -23.56
N TYR A 111 4.83 10.36 -23.13
CA TYR A 111 4.87 11.79 -22.82
C TYR A 111 4.30 12.60 -24.00
N ASN A 112 4.80 12.36 -25.21
CA ASN A 112 4.38 13.11 -26.40
C ASN A 112 2.87 12.97 -26.66
N VAL A 113 2.32 11.76 -26.53
CA VAL A 113 0.89 11.49 -26.73
C VAL A 113 0.03 12.18 -25.66
N TYR A 114 0.48 12.19 -24.41
CA TYR A 114 -0.33 12.61 -23.27
C TYR A 114 -0.07 14.06 -22.82
N SER A 115 0.98 14.71 -23.31
CA SER A 115 1.34 16.09 -22.97
C SER A 115 0.26 17.12 -23.31
N VAL A 116 -0.55 16.83 -24.33
CA VAL A 116 -1.65 17.68 -24.81
C VAL A 116 -2.83 17.77 -23.84
N MET A 117 -2.86 16.93 -22.80
CA MET A 117 -3.95 16.92 -21.83
C MET A 117 -3.97 18.22 -21.03
N GLU A 118 -5.15 18.84 -20.92
CA GLU A 118 -5.31 20.14 -20.29
C GLU A 118 -5.03 20.07 -18.78
N THR A 119 -5.66 19.11 -18.10
CA THR A 119 -5.61 18.96 -16.63
C THR A 119 -4.98 17.65 -16.18
N SER A 120 -4.53 17.59 -14.92
CA SER A 120 -4.03 16.34 -14.32
C SER A 120 -5.09 15.26 -14.30
N LYS A 121 -6.34 15.63 -14.01
CA LYS A 121 -7.50 14.72 -14.02
C LYS A 121 -7.77 14.14 -15.41
N ALA A 122 -7.74 14.97 -16.45
CA ALA A 122 -7.90 14.48 -17.83
C ALA A 122 -6.79 13.49 -18.21
N LEU A 123 -5.54 13.83 -17.89
CA LEU A 123 -4.39 12.95 -18.08
C LEU A 123 -4.56 11.61 -17.35
N TRP A 124 -4.87 11.65 -16.06
CA TRP A 124 -5.06 10.46 -15.22
C TRP A 124 -6.17 9.56 -15.76
N ASN A 125 -7.32 10.13 -16.11
CA ASN A 125 -8.46 9.39 -16.64
C ASN A 125 -8.16 8.73 -17.99
N ALA A 126 -7.38 9.37 -18.85
CA ALA A 126 -7.02 8.78 -20.14
C ALA A 126 -6.01 7.64 -20.02
N LEU A 127 -5.08 7.74 -19.07
CA LEU A 127 -4.18 6.64 -18.70
C LEU A 127 -5.00 5.47 -18.15
N GLU A 128 -5.92 5.71 -17.21
CA GLU A 128 -6.81 4.67 -16.70
C GLU A 128 -7.63 4.04 -17.82
N LYS A 129 -8.29 4.83 -18.67
CA LYS A 129 -9.13 4.30 -19.74
C LYS A 129 -8.37 3.35 -20.67
N LYS A 130 -7.13 3.69 -21.02
CA LYS A 130 -6.30 2.90 -21.94
C LYS A 130 -5.72 1.65 -21.27
N TYR A 131 -5.14 1.79 -20.08
CA TYR A 131 -4.30 0.74 -19.48
C TYR A 131 -4.97 -0.05 -18.35
N LYS A 132 -6.13 0.39 -17.84
CA LYS A 132 -6.89 -0.35 -16.82
C LYS A 132 -7.64 -1.56 -17.42
N THR A 133 -7.88 -1.58 -18.73
CA THR A 133 -8.63 -2.65 -19.44
C THR A 133 -7.74 -3.75 -20.02
N GLU A 134 -6.42 -3.53 -20.16
CA GLU A 134 -5.45 -4.57 -20.57
C GLU A 134 -5.32 -5.71 -19.53
N ASP A 135 -5.86 -5.50 -18.33
CA ASP A 135 -5.93 -6.46 -17.22
C ASP A 135 -6.78 -7.71 -17.50
N ALA A 136 -7.74 -7.64 -18.44
CA ALA A 136 -8.52 -8.82 -18.83
C ALA A 136 -7.64 -9.90 -19.47
N GLY A 137 -6.54 -9.51 -20.13
CA GLY A 137 -5.53 -10.42 -20.65
C GLY A 137 -4.70 -11.04 -19.53
N LEU A 138 -4.32 -10.25 -18.53
CA LEU A 138 -3.50 -10.70 -17.41
C LEU A 138 -4.24 -11.73 -16.54
N LYS A 139 -5.52 -11.49 -16.23
CA LYS A 139 -6.38 -12.48 -15.55
C LYS A 139 -6.40 -13.82 -16.26
N LYS A 140 -6.63 -13.81 -17.58
CA LYS A 140 -6.65 -15.01 -18.41
C LYS A 140 -5.28 -15.68 -18.45
N PHE A 141 -4.21 -14.90 -18.52
CA PHE A 141 -2.84 -15.40 -18.54
C PHE A 141 -2.45 -16.07 -17.22
N VAL A 142 -2.70 -15.42 -16.08
CA VAL A 142 -2.40 -15.99 -14.76
C VAL A 142 -3.27 -17.24 -14.51
N ALA A 143 -4.55 -17.21 -14.91
CA ALA A 143 -5.42 -18.38 -14.88
C ALA A 143 -4.89 -19.54 -15.73
N ALA A 144 -4.46 -19.28 -16.97
CA ALA A 144 -3.86 -20.28 -17.84
C ALA A 144 -2.59 -20.86 -17.21
N ARG A 145 -1.68 -20.00 -16.72
CA ARG A 145 -0.45 -20.42 -16.04
C ARG A 145 -0.75 -21.30 -14.82
N PHE A 146 -1.77 -20.99 -14.04
CA PHE A 146 -2.22 -21.83 -12.93
C PHE A 146 -2.74 -23.18 -13.42
N LEU A 147 -3.61 -23.20 -14.44
CA LEU A 147 -4.19 -24.43 -14.97
C LEU A 147 -3.11 -25.34 -15.59
N ASP A 148 -2.18 -24.77 -16.34
CA ASP A 148 -1.13 -25.48 -17.07
C ASP A 148 0.04 -25.94 -16.18
N PHE A 149 0.24 -25.34 -15.01
CA PHE A 149 1.31 -25.72 -14.10
C PHE A 149 1.20 -27.20 -13.70
N LYS A 150 2.27 -27.97 -13.91
CA LYS A 150 2.39 -29.38 -13.50
C LYS A 150 3.75 -29.58 -12.86
N MET A 151 3.79 -30.26 -11.72
CA MET A 151 5.06 -30.58 -11.08
C MET A 151 5.74 -31.74 -11.81
N ILE A 152 7.07 -31.69 -11.86
CA ILE A 152 7.92 -32.71 -12.46
C ILE A 152 8.78 -33.39 -11.39
N ASP A 153 9.10 -34.66 -11.61
CA ASP A 153 9.83 -35.51 -10.67
C ASP A 153 11.29 -35.08 -10.48
N THR A 154 11.89 -34.40 -11.46
CA THR A 154 13.30 -33.99 -11.45
C THR A 154 13.58 -32.77 -10.57
N ARG A 155 12.55 -32.14 -10.00
CA ARG A 155 12.65 -30.95 -9.17
C ARG A 155 12.06 -31.21 -7.78
N SER A 156 12.57 -30.50 -6.78
CA SER A 156 12.02 -30.56 -5.43
C SER A 156 10.54 -30.16 -5.43
N VAL A 157 9.69 -30.97 -4.78
CA VAL A 157 8.26 -30.65 -4.61
C VAL A 157 8.09 -29.36 -3.83
N ILE A 158 8.94 -29.07 -2.85
CA ILE A 158 8.82 -27.85 -2.04
C ILE A 158 9.07 -26.59 -2.86
N THR A 159 10.08 -26.60 -3.73
CA THR A 159 10.33 -25.47 -4.65
C THR A 159 9.14 -25.27 -5.59
N GLN A 160 8.60 -26.35 -6.15
CA GLN A 160 7.46 -26.25 -7.06
C GLN A 160 6.15 -25.85 -6.37
N VAL A 161 5.97 -26.22 -5.10
CA VAL A 161 4.87 -25.74 -4.23
C VAL A 161 4.97 -24.24 -4.03
N GLN A 162 6.17 -23.71 -3.75
CA GLN A 162 6.39 -22.26 -3.60
C GLN A 162 6.07 -21.51 -4.90
N GLU A 163 6.49 -22.05 -6.06
CA GLU A 163 6.13 -21.48 -7.37
C GLU A 163 4.61 -21.45 -7.57
N LEU A 164 3.92 -22.53 -7.25
CA LEU A 164 2.47 -22.60 -7.36
C LEU A 164 1.77 -21.64 -6.38
N GLN A 165 2.29 -21.44 -5.17
CA GLN A 165 1.80 -20.44 -4.22
C GLN A 165 1.92 -19.01 -4.77
N VAL A 166 3.03 -18.69 -5.44
CA VAL A 166 3.19 -17.40 -6.13
C VAL A 166 2.12 -17.22 -7.19
N ILE A 167 1.82 -18.26 -7.98
CA ILE A 167 0.76 -18.18 -8.99
C ILE A 167 -0.62 -17.96 -8.35
N VAL A 168 -0.93 -18.64 -7.24
CA VAL A 168 -2.19 -18.42 -6.49
C VAL A 168 -2.26 -16.99 -5.97
N HIS A 169 -1.17 -16.48 -5.39
CA HIS A 169 -1.12 -15.10 -4.93
C HIS A 169 -1.40 -14.12 -6.07
N ASP A 170 -0.83 -14.34 -7.25
CA ASP A 170 -1.09 -13.52 -8.44
C ASP A 170 -2.58 -13.59 -8.85
N LEU A 171 -3.23 -14.75 -8.79
CA LEU A 171 -4.67 -14.88 -9.06
C LEU A 171 -5.50 -14.00 -8.11
N LEU A 172 -5.20 -14.06 -6.82
CA LEU A 172 -5.88 -13.28 -5.79
C LEU A 172 -5.62 -11.78 -5.96
N ALA A 173 -4.39 -11.39 -6.30
CA ALA A 173 -4.03 -10.00 -6.58
C ALA A 173 -4.78 -9.44 -7.81
N GLU A 174 -5.09 -10.29 -8.79
CA GLU A 174 -5.95 -9.94 -9.91
C GLU A 174 -7.46 -9.94 -9.56
N GLY A 175 -7.82 -10.28 -8.33
CA GLY A 175 -9.21 -10.31 -7.87
C GLY A 175 -9.98 -11.54 -8.32
N MET A 176 -9.30 -12.63 -8.69
CA MET A 176 -9.94 -13.93 -8.87
C MET A 176 -10.25 -14.51 -7.49
N VAL A 177 -11.52 -14.87 -7.25
CA VAL A 177 -11.92 -15.50 -5.99
C VAL A 177 -11.73 -17.01 -6.11
N ILE A 178 -10.81 -17.58 -5.33
CA ILE A 178 -10.52 -19.01 -5.30
C ILE A 178 -10.61 -19.49 -3.85
N ASN A 179 -11.57 -20.38 -3.59
CA ASN A 179 -11.73 -20.95 -2.26
C ASN A 179 -10.59 -21.91 -1.90
N GLU A 180 -10.33 -22.06 -0.60
CA GLU A 180 -9.22 -22.87 -0.09
C GLU A 180 -9.31 -24.35 -0.47
N ALA A 181 -10.51 -24.94 -0.43
CA ALA A 181 -10.70 -26.34 -0.81
C ALA A 181 -10.29 -26.62 -2.26
N PHE A 182 -10.57 -25.68 -3.18
CA PHE A 182 -10.12 -25.76 -4.56
C PHE A 182 -8.61 -25.64 -4.68
N GLN A 183 -7.97 -24.75 -3.91
CA GLN A 183 -6.50 -24.63 -3.91
C GLN A 183 -5.86 -25.94 -3.45
N VAL A 184 -6.35 -26.54 -2.37
CA VAL A 184 -5.89 -27.84 -1.86
C VAL A 184 -6.04 -28.93 -2.92
N ALA A 185 -7.22 -29.05 -3.54
CA ALA A 185 -7.47 -30.02 -4.60
C ALA A 185 -6.53 -29.81 -5.80
N ALA A 186 -6.33 -28.56 -6.22
CA ALA A 186 -5.44 -28.22 -7.33
C ALA A 186 -3.97 -28.57 -7.04
N PHE A 187 -3.48 -28.31 -5.82
CA PHE A 187 -2.12 -28.67 -5.43
C PHE A 187 -1.93 -30.20 -5.44
N ILE A 188 -2.90 -30.95 -4.91
CA ILE A 188 -2.90 -32.43 -4.95
C ILE A 188 -2.90 -32.93 -6.40
N GLU A 189 -3.71 -32.33 -7.28
CA GLU A 189 -3.75 -32.72 -8.68
C GLU A 189 -2.44 -32.49 -9.43
N LYS A 190 -1.70 -31.44 -9.06
CA LYS A 190 -0.46 -31.03 -9.72
C LYS A 190 0.78 -31.77 -9.23
N LEU A 191 0.67 -32.63 -8.21
CA LEU A 191 1.79 -33.41 -7.68
C LEU A 191 2.49 -34.26 -8.77
N PRO A 192 3.80 -34.48 -8.65
CA PRO A 192 4.56 -35.23 -9.65
C PRO A 192 4.10 -36.69 -9.81
N PRO A 193 4.37 -37.34 -10.95
CA PRO A 193 4.04 -38.75 -11.18
C PRO A 193 4.56 -39.71 -10.09
N LEU A 194 5.78 -39.53 -9.57
CA LEU A 194 6.31 -40.37 -8.48
C LEU A 194 5.55 -40.20 -7.15
N TRP A 195 4.66 -39.21 -7.05
CA TRP A 195 3.84 -38.96 -5.88
C TRP A 195 2.42 -39.56 -5.99
N LYS A 196 2.14 -40.37 -7.02
CA LYS A 196 0.82 -40.94 -7.31
C LYS A 196 0.14 -41.61 -6.12
N ASP A 197 0.85 -42.47 -5.37
CA ASP A 197 0.24 -43.17 -4.23
C ASP A 197 -0.12 -42.22 -3.09
N PHE A 198 0.75 -41.24 -2.84
CA PHE A 198 0.49 -40.20 -1.84
C PHE A 198 -0.65 -39.27 -2.27
N LYS A 199 -0.71 -38.91 -3.56
CA LYS A 199 -1.81 -38.18 -4.16
C LYS A 199 -3.13 -38.92 -3.95
N ASN A 200 -3.17 -40.23 -4.19
CA ASN A 200 -4.36 -41.06 -3.97
C ASN A 200 -4.76 -41.10 -2.48
N TYR A 201 -3.78 -41.25 -1.57
CA TYR A 201 -4.01 -41.18 -0.13
C TYR A 201 -4.68 -39.85 0.28
N LEU A 202 -4.19 -38.72 -0.24
CA LEU A 202 -4.76 -37.40 0.06
C LEU A 202 -6.19 -37.24 -0.48
N LYS A 203 -6.49 -37.78 -1.68
CA LYS A 203 -7.84 -37.74 -2.26
C LYS A 203 -8.88 -38.52 -1.48
N HIS A 204 -8.50 -39.64 -0.87
CA HIS A 204 -9.42 -40.48 -0.10
C HIS A 204 -9.58 -40.04 1.35
N LYS A 205 -8.84 -39.01 1.77
CA LYS A 205 -8.91 -38.51 3.13
C LYS A 205 -10.20 -37.73 3.36
N ARG A 206 -11.01 -38.18 4.31
CA ARG A 206 -12.30 -37.55 4.65
C ARG A 206 -12.21 -36.30 5.52
N LYS A 207 -11.07 -36.09 6.20
CA LYS A 207 -10.88 -34.91 7.05
C LYS A 207 -10.57 -33.70 6.16
N GLU A 208 -11.30 -32.61 6.34
CA GLU A 208 -10.95 -31.32 5.75
C GLU A 208 -9.51 -30.95 6.09
N MET A 209 -8.83 -30.36 5.11
CA MET A 209 -7.41 -30.06 5.16
C MET A 209 -7.22 -28.66 4.59
N THR A 210 -6.50 -27.81 5.34
CA THR A 210 -6.11 -26.47 4.89
C THR A 210 -4.93 -26.55 3.93
N LEU A 211 -4.63 -25.44 3.24
CA LEU A 211 -3.47 -25.38 2.38
C LEU A 211 -2.17 -25.52 3.20
N GLU A 212 -2.09 -24.92 4.38
CA GLU A 212 -0.95 -25.05 5.29
C GLU A 212 -0.74 -26.50 5.71
N ASP A 213 -1.81 -27.21 6.11
CA ASP A 213 -1.75 -28.62 6.49
C ASP A 213 -1.20 -29.48 5.36
N LEU A 214 -1.60 -29.21 4.11
CA LEU A 214 -1.07 -29.88 2.94
C LEU A 214 0.42 -29.61 2.78
N ILE A 215 0.85 -28.35 2.86
CA ILE A 215 2.26 -27.98 2.68
C ILE A 215 3.15 -28.63 3.74
N VAL A 216 2.70 -28.69 5.00
CA VAL A 216 3.44 -29.40 6.06
C VAL A 216 3.61 -30.88 5.70
N ARG A 217 2.55 -31.55 5.24
CA ARG A 217 2.63 -32.97 4.82
C ARG A 217 3.57 -33.18 3.64
N LEU A 218 3.60 -32.24 2.68
CA LEU A 218 4.50 -32.31 1.53
C LEU A 218 5.98 -32.15 1.89
N ARG A 219 6.30 -31.51 3.02
CA ARG A 219 7.68 -31.36 3.52
C ARG A 219 8.22 -32.59 4.24
N ILE A 220 7.34 -33.39 4.83
CA ILE A 220 7.70 -34.53 5.68
C ILE A 220 7.94 -35.80 4.85
N LYS A 221 7.29 -35.91 3.71
CA LYS A 221 7.38 -37.08 2.81
C LYS A 221 8.60 -36.98 1.91
#